data_AF-A0A9X0CMW6-F1
#
_entry.id   AF-A0A9X0CMW6-F1
#
_cell.length_a   1.000
_cell.length_b   1.000
_cell.length_c   1.000
_cell.angle_alpha   90.00
_cell.angle_beta   90.00
_cell.angle_gamma   90.00
#
_symmetry.space_group_name_H-M   'P 1'
#
loop_
_entity.id
_entity.type
_entity.pdbx_description
1 polymer ?
#
loop_
_entity_poly.entity_id
_entity_poly.type
_entity_poly.pdbx_seq_one_letter_code
_entity_poly.pdbx_strand_id
1 'polypeptide(L)'
;MNDGIAASQLVLLTPPAISEVIYTKFCGEMERAMCLSDERVKCFAARCADLGKTLGVDVVDLYTLFHEQPNWESFLSDGLHLSKEGNRFVASQVIPLLETKLAHLPEIFPDWKDVDPKHPEKDLL
;
A
#
# COMPACT_ATOMS: atom_id res chain seq x y z
N MET A 1 15.19 22.73 12.62
CA MET A 1 13.74 22.54 12.53
C MET A 1 13.53 21.61 11.35
N ASN A 2 12.98 20.41 11.59
CA ASN A 2 12.47 19.57 10.51
C ASN A 2 10.97 19.88 10.46
N ASP A 3 10.54 20.70 9.51
CA ASP A 3 9.13 21.00 9.27
C ASP A 3 8.42 19.82 8.54
N GLY A 4 8.88 18.59 8.78
CA GLY A 4 8.49 17.37 8.07
C GLY A 4 7.68 16.40 8.93
N ILE A 5 7.17 15.36 8.28
CA ILE A 5 6.40 14.28 8.92
C ILE A 5 7.29 13.52 9.92
N ALA A 6 6.81 13.29 11.14
CA ALA A 6 7.55 12.51 12.14
C ALA A 6 7.66 11.04 11.72
N ALA A 7 8.75 10.36 12.10
CA ALA A 7 8.95 8.94 11.78
C ALA A 7 7.79 8.05 12.25
N SER A 8 7.17 8.39 13.38
CA SER A 8 5.97 7.70 13.91
C SER A 8 4.74 7.80 13.01
N GLN A 9 4.69 8.80 12.13
CA GLN A 9 3.61 9.04 11.17
C GLN A 9 3.92 8.48 9.78
N LEU A 10 5.08 7.86 9.59
CA LEU A 10 5.47 7.21 8.34
C LEU A 10 5.20 5.71 8.39
N VAL A 11 4.83 5.16 7.24
CA VAL A 11 4.79 3.73 6.96
C VAL A 11 5.44 3.53 5.60
N LEU A 12 6.38 2.60 5.50
CA LEU A 12 6.96 2.20 4.23
C LEU A 12 6.24 0.94 3.72
N LEU A 13 5.83 0.97 2.47
CA LEU A 13 5.39 -0.21 1.74
C LEU A 13 6.51 -0.61 0.79
N THR A 14 7.01 -1.83 0.89
CA THR A 14 7.91 -2.35 -0.16
C THR A 14 7.12 -2.51 -1.46
N PRO A 15 7.77 -2.51 -2.64
CA PRO A 15 7.07 -2.99 -3.83
C PRO A 15 6.54 -4.42 -3.60
N PRO A 16 5.33 -4.75 -4.09
CA PRO A 16 4.83 -6.12 -4.08
C PRO A 16 5.61 -7.00 -5.07
N ALA A 17 5.37 -8.31 -5.03
CA ALA A 17 5.91 -9.25 -6.00
C ALA A 17 5.48 -8.91 -7.44
N ILE A 18 6.29 -9.32 -8.42
CA ILE A 18 5.93 -9.28 -9.84
C ILE A 18 5.93 -10.69 -10.41
N SER A 19 5.01 -10.98 -11.33
CA SER A 19 5.05 -12.24 -12.08
C SER A 19 5.72 -11.98 -13.42
N GLU A 20 7.01 -12.30 -13.54
CA GLU A 20 7.74 -12.12 -14.80
C GLU A 20 7.10 -12.89 -15.96
N VAL A 21 6.50 -14.05 -15.69
CA VAL A 21 5.81 -14.85 -16.71
C VAL A 21 4.59 -14.11 -17.27
N ILE A 22 3.72 -13.62 -16.39
CA ILE A 22 2.51 -12.88 -16.81
C ILE A 22 2.91 -11.54 -17.43
N TYR A 23 3.88 -10.84 -16.84
CA TYR A 23 4.32 -9.54 -17.31
C TYR A 23 5.02 -9.62 -18.67
N THR A 24 5.84 -10.65 -18.91
CA THR A 24 6.46 -10.89 -20.22
C THR A 24 5.41 -11.11 -21.29
N LYS A 25 4.37 -11.89 -20.99
CA LYS A 25 3.25 -12.11 -21.91
C LYS A 25 2.54 -10.78 -22.23
N PHE A 26 2.18 -10.02 -21.21
CA PHE A 26 1.49 -8.73 -21.37
C PHE A 26 2.33 -7.73 -22.18
N CYS A 27 3.63 -7.62 -21.88
CA CYS A 27 4.57 -6.80 -22.65
C CYS A 27 4.64 -7.21 -24.13
N GLY A 28 4.69 -8.51 -24.41
CA GLY A 28 4.66 -9.04 -25.77
C GLY A 28 3.38 -8.66 -26.53
N GLU A 29 2.21 -8.78 -25.90
CA GLU A 29 0.93 -8.39 -26.47
C GLU A 29 0.84 -6.87 -26.74
N MET A 30 1.55 -6.06 -25.96
CA MET A 30 1.62 -4.61 -26.13
C MET A 30 2.77 -4.14 -27.04
N GLU A 31 3.57 -5.06 -27.59
CA GLU A 31 4.80 -4.77 -28.35
C GLU A 31 5.80 -3.88 -27.59
N ARG A 32 5.91 -4.11 -26.27
CA ARG A 32 6.83 -3.36 -25.38
C ARG A 32 7.89 -4.29 -24.78
N ALA A 33 9.06 -3.72 -24.52
CA ALA A 33 10.09 -4.40 -23.75
C ALA A 33 9.73 -4.45 -22.25
N MET A 34 10.18 -5.50 -21.58
CA MET A 34 10.15 -5.60 -20.11
C MET A 34 10.99 -4.48 -19.50
N CYS A 35 10.42 -3.73 -18.54
CA CYS A 35 11.14 -2.66 -17.84
C CYS A 35 11.53 -3.00 -16.39
N LEU A 36 11.11 -4.16 -15.89
CA LEU A 36 11.26 -4.58 -14.50
C LEU A 36 11.47 -6.10 -14.42
N SER A 37 12.21 -6.55 -13.40
CA SER A 37 12.50 -7.96 -13.12
C SER A 37 12.28 -8.26 -11.63
N ASP A 38 11.97 -9.52 -11.30
CA ASP A 38 11.75 -9.96 -9.92
C ASP A 38 13.01 -9.76 -9.08
N GLU A 39 14.19 -10.04 -9.65
CA GLU A 39 15.47 -9.79 -8.98
C GLU A 39 15.63 -8.32 -8.55
N ARG A 40 15.28 -7.38 -9.43
CA ARG A 40 15.35 -5.94 -9.13
C ARG A 40 14.34 -5.54 -8.07
N VAL A 41 13.13 -6.08 -8.13
CA VAL A 41 12.06 -5.83 -7.16
C VAL A 41 12.45 -6.37 -5.79
N LYS A 42 12.93 -7.61 -5.71
CA LYS A 42 13.42 -8.25 -4.49
C LYS A 42 14.54 -7.44 -3.83
N CYS A 43 15.53 -7.02 -4.62
CA CYS A 43 16.64 -6.21 -4.12
C CYS A 43 16.13 -4.89 -3.54
N PHE A 44 15.24 -4.20 -4.25
CA PHE A 44 14.68 -2.93 -3.79
C PHE A 44 13.79 -3.10 -2.55
N ALA A 45 12.95 -4.13 -2.51
CA ALA A 45 12.12 -4.46 -1.34
C ALA A 45 12.98 -4.68 -0.08
N ALA A 46 14.05 -5.46 -0.21
CA ALA A 46 14.99 -5.69 0.89
C ALA A 46 15.66 -4.39 1.37
N ARG A 47 16.03 -3.48 0.44
CA ARG A 47 16.59 -2.17 0.82
C ARG A 47 15.56 -1.29 1.54
N CYS A 48 14.30 -1.30 1.10
CA CYS A 48 13.21 -0.58 1.77
C CYS A 48 12.99 -1.09 3.21
N ALA A 49 13.00 -2.41 3.40
CA ALA A 49 12.86 -3.03 4.72
C ALA A 49 14.03 -2.67 5.66
N ASP A 50 15.27 -2.78 5.16
CA ASP A 50 16.47 -2.40 5.91
C ASP A 50 16.44 -0.91 6.31
N LEU A 51 15.99 -0.04 5.40
CA LEU A 51 15.88 1.39 5.66
C LEU A 51 14.84 1.69 6.75
N GLY A 52 13.65 1.11 6.67
CA GLY A 52 12.62 1.30 7.69
C GLY A 52 13.08 0.87 9.08
N LYS A 53 13.75 -0.28 9.17
CA LYS A 53 14.39 -0.73 10.42
C LYS A 53 15.44 0.25 10.93
N THR A 54 16.27 0.80 10.04
CA THR A 54 17.33 1.77 10.40
C THR A 54 16.74 3.08 10.91
N LEU A 55 15.62 3.53 10.34
CA LEU A 55 14.95 4.77 10.70
C LEU A 55 13.93 4.63 11.84
N GLY A 56 13.64 3.40 12.29
CA GLY A 56 12.57 3.13 13.25
C GLY A 56 11.17 3.43 12.70
N VAL A 57 10.97 3.24 11.39
CA VAL A 57 9.70 3.43 10.69
C VAL A 57 9.09 2.05 10.41
N ASP A 58 7.78 1.93 10.60
CA ASP A 58 7.06 0.68 10.32
C ASP A 58 7.13 0.34 8.82
N VAL A 59 7.36 -0.94 8.52
CA VAL A 59 7.44 -1.45 7.15
C VAL A 59 6.41 -2.56 6.96
N VAL A 60 5.65 -2.46 5.87
CA VAL A 60 4.86 -3.59 5.34
C VAL A 60 5.64 -4.17 4.16
N ASP A 61 6.27 -5.33 4.40
CA ASP A 61 7.02 -6.07 3.38
C ASP A 61 6.08 -6.85 2.47
N LEU A 62 5.45 -6.12 1.54
CA LEU A 62 4.54 -6.68 0.55
C LEU A 62 5.22 -7.72 -0.35
N TYR A 63 6.53 -7.64 -0.58
CA TYR A 63 7.23 -8.63 -1.41
C TYR A 63 7.19 -9.99 -0.73
N THR A 64 7.58 -10.05 0.55
CA THR A 64 7.56 -11.28 1.34
C THR A 64 6.13 -11.77 1.55
N LEU A 65 5.21 -10.88 1.93
CA LEU A 65 3.80 -11.22 2.20
C LEU A 65 3.08 -11.80 0.98
N PHE A 66 3.41 -11.35 -0.24
CA PHE A 66 2.90 -11.97 -1.47
C PHE A 66 3.40 -13.40 -1.59
N HIS A 67 4.71 -13.64 -1.49
CA HIS A 67 5.29 -14.97 -1.67
C HIS A 67 4.89 -15.99 -0.59
N GLU A 68 4.36 -15.55 0.55
CA GLU A 68 3.75 -16.43 1.56
C GLU A 68 2.38 -16.97 1.14
N GLN A 69 1.73 -16.35 0.15
CA GLN A 69 0.44 -16.82 -0.37
C GLN A 69 0.63 -17.80 -1.52
N PRO A 70 -0.04 -18.96 -1.53
CA PRO A 70 0.15 -19.98 -2.56
C PRO A 70 -0.31 -19.58 -3.97
N ASN A 71 -1.19 -18.56 -4.07
CA ASN A 71 -1.77 -18.10 -5.34
C ASN A 71 -1.50 -16.60 -5.58
N TRP A 72 -0.37 -16.08 -5.09
CA TRP A 72 -0.09 -14.64 -5.11
C TRP A 72 -0.09 -14.04 -6.52
N GLU A 73 0.15 -14.82 -7.58
CA GLU A 73 0.07 -14.31 -8.94
C GLU A 73 -1.34 -13.82 -9.31
N SER A 74 -2.40 -14.34 -8.68
CA SER A 74 -3.78 -13.84 -8.86
C SER A 74 -3.97 -12.43 -8.31
N PHE A 75 -3.05 -11.97 -7.45
CA PHE A 75 -3.04 -10.61 -6.93
C PHE A 75 -2.58 -9.59 -7.97
N LEU A 76 -2.16 -10.03 -9.16
CA LEU A 76 -1.69 -9.19 -10.25
C LEU A 76 -2.61 -9.29 -11.48
N SER A 77 -2.88 -8.17 -12.13
CA SER A 77 -3.74 -8.12 -13.33
C SER A 77 -2.96 -8.45 -14.60
N ASP A 78 -1.75 -7.91 -14.71
CA ASP A 78 -0.87 -7.97 -15.88
C ASP A 78 0.54 -8.45 -15.52
N GLY A 79 0.70 -9.03 -14.32
CA GLY A 79 1.99 -9.42 -13.75
C GLY A 79 2.76 -8.28 -13.07
N LEU A 80 2.21 -7.06 -13.04
CA LEU A 80 2.79 -5.89 -12.37
C LEU A 80 1.78 -5.12 -11.50
N HIS A 81 0.66 -4.70 -12.06
CA HIS A 81 -0.38 -3.94 -11.36
C HIS A 81 -1.27 -4.87 -10.54
N LEU A 82 -1.70 -4.39 -9.38
CA LEU A 82 -2.60 -5.14 -8.51
C LEU A 82 -3.94 -5.44 -9.17
N SER A 83 -4.43 -6.66 -8.99
CA SER A 83 -5.80 -7.05 -9.29
C SER A 83 -6.76 -6.56 -8.21
N LYS A 84 -8.06 -6.78 -8.40
CA LYS A 84 -9.07 -6.52 -7.35
C LYS A 84 -8.78 -7.35 -6.09
N GLU A 85 -8.27 -8.57 -6.26
CA GLU A 85 -7.87 -9.44 -5.15
C GLU A 85 -6.60 -8.93 -4.48
N GLY A 86 -5.58 -8.58 -5.27
CA GLY A 86 -4.33 -8.01 -4.74
C GLY A 86 -4.54 -6.72 -3.96
N ASN A 87 -5.41 -5.83 -4.43
CA ASN A 87 -5.78 -4.62 -3.69
C ASN A 87 -6.43 -4.95 -2.34
N ARG A 88 -7.31 -5.97 -2.27
CA ARG A 88 -7.90 -6.40 -1.00
C ARG A 88 -6.85 -6.97 -0.05
N PHE A 89 -5.94 -7.77 -0.58
CA PHE A 89 -4.84 -8.33 0.22
C PHE A 89 -3.94 -7.22 0.78
N VAL A 90 -3.49 -6.27 -0.06
CA VAL A 90 -2.68 -5.13 0.42
C VAL A 90 -3.44 -4.34 1.48
N ALA A 91 -4.73 -4.05 1.26
CA ALA A 91 -5.55 -3.35 2.25
C ALA A 91 -5.61 -4.10 3.59
N SER A 92 -5.73 -5.44 3.60
CA SER A 92 -5.77 -6.21 4.85
C SER A 92 -4.44 -6.21 5.60
N GLN A 93 -3.31 -5.93 4.94
CA GLN A 93 -2.01 -5.79 5.60
C GLN A 93 -1.77 -4.36 6.11
N VAL A 94 -2.28 -3.35 5.39
CA VAL A 94 -1.97 -1.94 5.65
C VAL A 94 -2.96 -1.30 6.62
N ILE A 95 -4.26 -1.57 6.50
CA ILE A 95 -5.30 -0.92 7.32
C ILE A 95 -5.09 -1.14 8.82
N PRO A 96 -4.82 -2.37 9.33
CA PRO A 96 -4.62 -2.55 10.76
C PRO A 96 -3.46 -1.72 11.32
N LEU A 97 -2.37 -1.57 10.55
CA LEU A 97 -1.24 -0.72 10.93
C LEU A 97 -1.64 0.77 10.95
N LEU A 98 -2.38 1.23 9.94
CA LEU A 98 -2.89 2.60 9.90
C LEU A 98 -3.83 2.89 11.06
N GLU A 99 -4.68 1.93 11.45
CA GLU A 99 -5.56 2.08 12.62
C GLU A 99 -4.75 2.33 13.90
N THR A 100 -3.63 1.64 14.13
CA THR A 100 -2.76 1.91 15.30
C THR A 100 -2.21 3.33 15.33
N LYS A 101 -2.10 3.98 14.16
CA LYS A 101 -1.54 5.33 14.02
C LYS A 101 -2.63 6.41 13.97
N LEU A 102 -3.81 6.10 13.44
CA LEU A 102 -4.84 7.08 13.10
C LEU A 102 -6.07 7.02 14.02
N ALA A 103 -6.23 5.98 14.85
CA ALA A 103 -7.42 5.80 15.71
C ALA A 103 -7.64 6.93 16.74
N HIS A 104 -6.62 7.74 17.02
CA HIS A 104 -6.71 8.89 17.91
C HIS A 104 -7.23 10.16 17.21
N LEU A 105 -7.31 10.16 15.88
CA LEU A 105 -7.78 11.32 15.12
C LEU A 105 -9.29 11.50 15.34
N PRO A 106 -9.75 12.73 15.64
CA PRO A 106 -11.16 12.99 15.81
C PRO A 106 -11.88 12.98 14.46
N GLU A 107 -13.17 12.63 14.48
CA GLU A 107 -14.08 13.02 13.40
C GLU A 107 -14.21 14.55 13.41
N ILE A 108 -13.88 15.19 12.29
CA ILE A 108 -13.85 16.66 12.19
C ILE A 108 -15.26 17.24 12.02
N PHE A 109 -16.17 16.45 11.48
CA PHE A 109 -17.56 16.82 11.24
C PHE A 109 -18.47 15.67 11.67
N PRO A 110 -19.71 15.95 12.09
CA PRO A 110 -20.67 14.92 12.43
C PRO A 110 -21.05 14.07 11.20
N ASP A 111 -21.57 12.86 11.44
CA ASP A 111 -22.21 12.06 10.39
C ASP A 111 -23.36 12.87 9.78
N TRP A 112 -23.56 12.76 8.47
CA TRP A 112 -24.61 13.52 7.77
C TRP A 112 -26.01 13.29 8.35
N LYS A 113 -26.26 12.14 9.00
CA LYS A 113 -27.53 11.83 9.67
C LYS A 113 -27.79 12.71 10.89
N ASP A 114 -26.73 13.24 11.47
CA ASP A 114 -26.76 14.05 12.69
C ASP A 114 -26.75 15.56 12.38
N VAL A 115 -26.70 15.96 11.11
CA VAL A 115 -26.76 17.36 10.66
C VAL A 115 -28.21 17.82 10.47
N ASP A 116 -28.59 18.96 11.05
CA ASP A 116 -29.89 19.59 10.77
C ASP A 116 -29.87 20.15 9.33
N PRO A 117 -30.64 19.58 8.38
CA PRO A 117 -30.62 20.05 7.00
C PRO A 117 -31.18 21.48 6.83
N LYS A 118 -31.86 22.02 7.85
CA LYS A 118 -32.37 23.40 7.86
C LYS A 118 -31.39 24.41 8.43
N HIS A 119 -30.46 23.97 9.27
CA HIS A 119 -29.46 24.82 9.91
C HIS A 119 -28.09 24.13 9.96
N PRO A 120 -27.55 23.65 8.83
CA PRO A 120 -26.32 22.87 8.81
C PRO A 120 -25.12 23.65 9.35
N GLU A 121 -25.17 24.98 9.31
CA GLU A 121 -24.15 25.86 9.88
C GLU A 121 -23.98 25.72 11.39
N LYS A 122 -24.95 25.16 12.11
CA LYS A 122 -24.85 24.91 13.56
C LYS A 122 -24.02 23.67 13.89
N ASP A 123 -23.86 22.79 12.91
CA ASP A 123 -23.19 21.49 13.04
C ASP A 123 -21.82 21.49 12.32
N LEU A 124 -21.46 22.60 11.69
CA LEU A 124 -20.15 22.88 11.10
C LEU A 124 -19.42 23.86 12.02
N LEU A 125 -18.19 23.51 12.43
CA LEU A 125 -17.27 24.26 13.30
C LEU A 125 -17.47 25.80 13.36
#